data_AF-A0A7C1FKY1-F1
#
_entry.id   AF-A0A7C1FKY1-F1
#
_cell.length_a   1.000
_cell.length_b   1.000
_cell.length_c   1.000
_cell.angle_alpha   90.00
_cell.angle_beta   90.00
_cell.angle_gamma   90.00
#
_symmetry.space_group_name_H-M   'P 1'
#
loop_
_entity.id
_entity.type
_entity.pdbx_description
1 polymer ?
#
loop_
_entity_poly.entity_id
_entity_poly.type
_entity_poly.pdbx_seq_one_letter_code
_entity_poly.pdbx_strand_id
1 'polypeptide(L)'
;MTTEERLAKVEQELAEAKKMLEELATQRGKRTIQAERFELVDSQGQVHAVLHMTPEGPRLCLHGAAGNPELELVVTAEGAGLRVLDTQGKPRVGMALDAEGPRIGLYDADGTPRAGLAVTADGPYLSLCDAEGNPRATLNFTAVGPELLLLDAEGMPRMGALVTHDASHLTLCNTQGIPRATLVVNDEGPDLRMFDEEGKRRAGMFVSADGSILDLYDAQGELRAGLAVTDEAAIVSLNDEAGNRRAGLFVTADGPRLDLFDAEGQPRARLRVIAEGPALYLNDVEGKLRAGVAVTDEGPDLRLCDAAGCPRAELSVDDQGPIFSLTDEQGNLRAEMAVTQEGPDLRLCNAKGKPIWTAP
;
A
#
# COMPACT_ATOMS: atom_id res chain seq x y z
N MET A 1 67.34 81.26 11.15
CA MET A 1 66.06 80.73 10.66
C MET A 1 65.25 81.90 10.11
N THR A 2 64.98 81.92 8.82
CA THR A 2 64.24 83.00 8.14
C THR A 2 62.75 82.96 8.51
N THR A 3 62.03 84.05 8.25
CA THR A 3 60.57 84.12 8.47
C THR A 3 59.81 83.06 7.65
N GLU A 4 60.30 82.72 6.46
CA GLU A 4 59.73 81.65 5.62
C GLU A 4 59.93 80.25 6.22
N GLU A 5 61.12 79.96 6.78
CA GLU A 5 61.37 78.69 7.47
C GLU A 5 60.49 78.53 8.72
N ARG A 6 60.19 79.64 9.41
CA ARG A 6 59.25 79.64 10.55
C ARG A 6 57.81 79.40 10.10
N LEU A 7 57.39 79.99 8.99
CA LEU A 7 56.03 79.81 8.46
C LEU A 7 55.82 78.38 7.97
N ALA A 8 56.77 77.82 7.21
CA ALA A 8 56.71 76.43 6.75
C ALA A 8 56.65 75.44 7.91
N LYS A 9 57.42 75.68 8.99
CA LYS A 9 57.36 74.87 10.21
C LYS A 9 55.99 74.94 10.89
N VAL A 10 55.42 76.13 11.01
CA VAL A 10 54.08 76.31 11.61
C VAL A 10 52.99 75.68 10.74
N GLU A 11 53.10 75.77 9.42
CA GLU A 11 52.16 75.12 8.50
C GLU A 11 52.25 73.59 8.57
N GLN A 12 53.45 73.04 8.72
CA GLN A 12 53.65 71.61 8.95
C GLN A 12 53.06 71.17 10.29
N GLU A 13 53.35 71.90 11.38
CA GLU A 13 52.79 71.61 12.71
C GLU A 13 51.25 71.71 12.71
N LEU A 14 50.68 72.67 11.96
CA LEU A 14 49.22 72.81 11.81
C LEU A 14 48.61 71.66 11.00
N ALA A 15 49.28 71.19 9.95
CA ALA A 15 48.84 70.04 9.15
C ALA A 15 48.89 68.74 9.98
N GLU A 16 49.95 68.54 10.75
CA GLU A 16 50.08 67.42 11.69
C GLU A 16 49.01 67.48 12.78
N ALA A 17 48.74 68.66 13.36
CA ALA A 17 47.70 68.84 14.36
C ALA A 17 46.30 68.55 13.81
N LYS A 18 45.98 68.98 12.57
CA LYS A 18 44.70 68.68 11.91
C LYS A 18 44.52 67.19 11.68
N LYS A 19 45.57 66.51 11.20
CA LYS A 19 45.56 65.05 10.99
C LYS A 19 45.33 64.31 12.31
N MET A 20 46.00 64.72 13.38
CA MET A 20 45.81 64.16 14.73
C MET A 20 44.36 64.33 15.21
N LEU A 21 43.74 65.47 14.91
CA LEU A 21 42.38 65.79 15.32
C LEU A 21 41.33 64.98 14.55
N GLU A 22 41.56 64.74 13.26
CA GLU A 22 40.74 63.84 12.42
C GLU A 22 40.86 62.38 12.88
N GLU A 23 42.07 61.92 13.21
CA GLU A 23 42.31 60.59 13.78
C GLU A 23 41.59 60.41 15.13
N LEU A 24 41.66 61.42 16.02
CA LEU A 24 40.95 61.43 17.30
C LEU A 24 39.42 61.48 17.13
N ALA A 25 38.91 62.24 16.16
CA ALA A 25 37.47 62.29 15.85
C ALA A 25 36.97 60.93 15.31
N THR A 26 37.76 60.28 14.47
CA THR A 26 37.46 58.95 13.91
C THR A 26 37.50 57.87 15.00
N GLN A 27 38.40 57.98 15.98
CA GLN A 27 38.43 57.12 17.16
C GLN A 27 37.26 57.38 18.10
N ARG A 28 36.80 58.63 18.25
CA ARG A 28 35.63 58.99 19.07
C ARG A 28 34.32 58.35 18.60
N GLY A 29 34.23 57.99 17.32
CA GLY A 29 33.09 57.26 16.73
C GLY A 29 33.10 55.74 16.99
N LYS A 30 34.20 55.19 17.52
CA LYS A 30 34.35 53.76 17.87
C LYS A 30 34.45 53.61 19.38
N ARG A 31 33.36 53.87 20.10
CA ARG A 31 33.30 53.60 21.55
C ARG A 31 32.86 52.16 21.78
N THR A 32 33.77 51.33 22.28
CA THR A 32 33.42 50.01 22.80
C THR A 32 32.91 50.19 24.22
N ILE A 33 31.71 49.66 24.52
CA ILE A 33 31.26 49.49 25.90
C ILE A 33 31.50 48.04 26.28
N GLN A 34 32.35 47.82 27.27
CA GLN A 34 32.61 46.50 27.84
C GLN A 34 31.90 46.42 29.19
N ALA A 35 31.00 45.46 29.31
CA ALA A 35 30.34 45.13 30.57
C ALA A 35 29.97 43.66 30.54
N GLU A 36 29.92 43.04 31.73
CA GLU A 36 29.37 41.69 31.89
C GLU A 36 27.83 41.70 31.86
N ARG A 37 27.22 42.88 32.03
CA ARG A 37 25.76 43.07 32.10
C ARG A 37 25.34 44.45 31.60
N PHE A 38 24.31 44.47 30.76
CA PHE A 38 23.57 45.65 30.33
C PHE A 38 22.10 45.46 30.65
N GLU A 39 21.49 46.44 31.31
CA GLU A 39 20.06 46.48 31.61
C GLU A 39 19.41 47.65 30.86
N LEU A 40 18.36 47.35 30.10
CA LEU A 40 17.46 48.36 29.56
C LEU A 40 16.40 48.65 30.63
N VAL A 41 16.46 49.83 31.22
CA VAL A 41 15.51 50.29 32.23
C VAL A 41 14.60 51.38 31.68
N ASP A 42 13.35 51.44 32.15
CA ASP A 42 12.46 52.56 31.87
C ASP A 42 12.65 53.72 32.87
N SER A 43 11.83 54.78 32.74
CA SER A 43 11.87 55.94 33.62
C SER A 43 11.50 55.66 35.07
N GLN A 44 10.86 54.51 35.35
CA GLN A 44 10.50 54.06 36.70
C GLN A 44 11.57 53.14 37.29
N GLY A 45 12.61 52.81 36.51
CA GLY A 45 13.68 51.89 36.90
C GLY A 45 13.34 50.41 36.69
N GLN A 46 12.22 50.09 36.02
CA GLN A 46 11.89 48.71 35.70
C GLN A 46 12.76 48.21 34.53
N VAL A 47 13.31 47.01 34.67
CA VAL A 47 14.14 46.36 33.65
C VAL A 47 13.26 45.67 32.60
N HIS A 48 13.44 46.03 31.32
CA HIS A 48 12.72 45.47 30.17
C HIS A 48 13.59 44.55 29.31
N ALA A 49 14.91 44.70 29.36
CA ALA A 49 15.83 43.80 28.67
C ALA A 49 17.14 43.67 29.42
N VAL A 50 17.76 42.50 29.35
CA VAL A 50 19.09 42.25 29.93
C VAL A 50 19.94 41.52 28.92
N LEU A 51 21.09 42.10 28.58
CA LEU A 51 22.19 41.41 27.88
C LEU A 51 23.29 41.13 28.90
N HIS A 52 23.62 39.87 29.15
CA HIS A 52 24.67 39.54 30.11
C HIS A 52 25.50 38.32 29.69
N MET A 53 26.68 38.18 30.27
CA MET A 53 27.50 36.97 30.19
C MET A 53 27.17 36.03 31.35
N THR A 54 26.85 34.77 31.05
CA THR A 54 26.73 33.68 32.03
C THR A 54 27.91 32.70 31.91
N PRO A 55 28.11 31.79 32.88
CA PRO A 55 29.07 30.70 32.71
C PRO A 55 28.80 29.82 31.47
N GLU A 56 27.54 29.73 31.04
CA GLU A 56 27.13 28.97 29.87
C GLU A 56 27.33 29.72 28.55
N GLY A 57 27.47 31.05 28.60
CA GLY A 57 27.63 31.93 27.43
C GLY A 57 26.78 33.21 27.49
N PRO A 58 26.75 34.01 26.40
CA PRO A 58 25.97 35.24 26.34
C PRO A 58 24.46 34.98 26.24
N ARG A 59 23.68 35.80 26.93
CA ARG A 59 22.21 35.74 26.95
C ARG A 59 21.59 37.13 26.79
N LEU A 60 20.53 37.21 26.00
CA LEU A 60 19.63 38.36 25.92
C LEU A 60 18.22 37.94 26.34
N CYS A 61 17.72 38.54 27.41
CA CYS A 61 16.37 38.31 27.94
C CYS A 61 15.53 39.57 27.75
N LEU A 62 14.33 39.45 27.18
CA LEU A 62 13.31 40.50 27.18
C LEU A 62 12.27 40.17 28.24
N HIS A 63 11.95 41.13 29.10
CA HIS A 63 11.03 40.95 30.20
C HIS A 63 9.67 41.56 29.87
N GLY A 64 8.60 40.89 30.29
CA GLY A 64 7.24 41.40 30.23
C GLY A 64 6.95 42.44 31.31
N ALA A 65 5.73 42.97 31.30
CA ALA A 65 5.29 44.00 32.25
C ALA A 65 5.40 43.59 33.74
N ALA A 66 5.33 42.28 34.02
CA ALA A 66 5.50 41.73 35.37
C ALA A 66 6.98 41.56 35.79
N GLY A 67 7.94 41.85 34.90
CA GLY A 67 9.37 41.67 35.13
C GLY A 67 9.88 40.24 34.91
N ASN A 68 9.02 39.31 34.48
CA ASN A 68 9.42 37.95 34.11
C ASN A 68 9.94 37.92 32.67
N PRO A 69 10.93 37.07 32.33
CA PRO A 69 11.38 36.91 30.95
C PRO A 69 10.27 36.31 30.08
N GLU A 70 10.00 36.91 28.92
CA GLU A 70 9.03 36.43 27.91
C GLU A 70 9.72 36.01 26.61
N LEU A 71 10.95 36.48 26.37
CA LEU A 71 11.79 36.05 25.26
C LEU A 71 13.24 35.91 25.70
N GLU A 72 13.88 34.82 25.31
CA GLU A 72 15.30 34.58 25.56
C GLU A 72 16.04 34.22 24.27
N LEU A 73 17.20 34.82 24.08
CA LEU A 73 18.20 34.46 23.08
C LEU A 73 19.45 34.01 23.82
N VAL A 74 19.94 32.81 23.50
CA VAL A 74 21.09 32.20 24.18
C VAL A 74 22.06 31.65 23.16
N VAL A 75 23.35 31.80 23.44
CA VAL A 75 24.41 31.03 22.78
C VAL A 75 25.18 30.32 23.88
N THR A 76 25.22 29.00 23.84
CA THR A 76 26.01 28.17 24.75
C THR A 76 27.10 27.41 24.01
N ALA A 77 27.93 26.66 24.75
CA ALA A 77 28.85 25.70 24.16
C ALA A 77 28.15 24.58 23.37
N GLU A 78 26.88 24.30 23.67
CA GLU A 78 26.08 23.26 23.02
C GLU A 78 25.38 23.77 21.76
N GLY A 79 25.14 25.08 21.64
CA GLY A 79 24.48 25.64 20.46
C GLY A 79 23.82 26.99 20.70
N ALA A 80 23.05 27.45 19.71
CA ALA A 80 22.25 28.68 19.81
C ALA A 80 20.78 28.36 20.02
N GLY A 81 20.07 29.20 20.77
CA GLY A 81 18.65 29.01 21.06
C GLY A 81 17.86 30.32 21.14
N LEU A 82 16.57 30.23 20.77
CA LEU A 82 15.56 31.26 20.98
C LEU A 82 14.38 30.62 21.70
N ARG A 83 13.90 31.23 22.78
CA ARG A 83 12.72 30.76 23.52
C ARG A 83 11.71 31.87 23.68
N VAL A 84 10.44 31.54 23.45
CA VAL A 84 9.29 32.37 23.87
C VAL A 84 8.69 31.69 25.08
N LEU A 85 8.58 32.43 26.18
CA LEU A 85 8.10 31.96 27.47
C LEU A 85 6.69 32.53 27.73
N ASP A 86 5.88 31.81 28.49
CA ASP A 86 4.63 32.36 29.03
C ASP A 86 4.87 33.23 30.28
N THR A 87 3.79 33.79 30.83
CA THR A 87 3.86 34.65 32.01
C THR A 87 4.34 33.94 33.29
N GLN A 88 4.37 32.59 33.28
CA GLN A 88 4.92 31.75 34.35
C GLN A 88 6.38 31.34 34.09
N GLY A 89 6.97 31.78 32.97
CA GLY A 89 8.34 31.45 32.58
C GLY A 89 8.48 30.08 31.90
N LYS A 90 7.39 29.42 31.51
CA LYS A 90 7.47 28.13 30.79
C LYS A 90 7.61 28.35 29.28
N PRO A 91 8.46 27.58 28.59
CA PRO A 91 8.61 27.70 27.13
C PRO A 91 7.32 27.32 26.41
N ARG A 92 6.94 28.11 25.41
CA ARG A 92 5.82 27.87 24.46
C ARG A 92 6.31 27.64 23.05
N VAL A 93 7.40 28.32 22.69
CA VAL A 93 8.12 28.10 21.43
C VAL A 93 9.60 28.02 21.78
N GLY A 94 10.27 26.99 21.27
CA GLY A 94 11.72 26.87 21.34
C GLY A 94 12.29 26.68 19.95
N MET A 95 13.33 27.42 19.60
CA MET A 95 14.16 27.17 18.43
C MET A 95 15.57 26.88 18.92
N ALA A 96 16.23 25.89 18.35
CA ALA A 96 17.60 25.55 18.69
C ALA A 96 18.39 25.08 17.47
N LEU A 97 19.69 25.34 17.49
CA LEU A 97 20.67 24.81 16.56
C LEU A 97 21.84 24.28 17.38
N ASP A 98 22.02 22.97 17.38
CA ASP A 98 23.14 22.27 18.03
C ASP A 98 23.74 21.21 17.08
N ALA A 99 24.53 20.29 17.63
CA ALA A 99 25.19 19.23 16.87
C ALA A 99 24.22 18.28 16.15
N GLU A 100 22.98 18.14 16.63
CA GLU A 100 21.95 17.29 16.01
C GLU A 100 21.21 18.03 14.87
N GLY A 101 21.39 19.34 14.77
CA GLY A 101 20.82 20.18 13.72
C GLY A 101 19.77 21.18 14.21
N PRO A 102 19.14 21.91 13.26
CA PRO A 102 18.12 22.90 13.58
C PRO A 102 16.81 22.23 14.00
N ARG A 103 16.16 22.76 15.06
CA ARG A 103 14.83 22.34 15.51
C ARG A 103 13.96 23.49 15.97
N ILE A 104 12.64 23.30 15.87
CA ILE A 104 11.59 24.15 16.43
C ILE A 104 10.63 23.26 17.20
N GLY A 105 10.31 23.62 18.44
CA GLY A 105 9.35 22.93 19.30
C GLY A 105 8.23 23.86 19.75
N LEU A 106 7.00 23.34 19.77
CA LEU A 106 5.83 23.97 20.36
C LEU A 106 5.43 23.20 21.62
N TYR A 107 5.14 23.92 22.69
CA TYR A 107 4.87 23.36 24.01
C TYR A 107 3.53 23.86 24.56
N ASP A 108 2.84 23.02 25.33
CA ASP A 108 1.61 23.39 26.02
C ASP A 108 1.86 24.15 27.34
N ALA A 109 0.82 24.25 28.18
CA ALA A 109 0.89 24.97 29.45
C ALA A 109 1.62 24.25 30.58
N ASP A 110 1.82 22.96 30.42
CA ASP A 110 2.60 22.17 31.35
C ASP A 110 4.08 22.17 30.96
N GLY A 111 4.41 22.61 29.75
CA GLY A 111 5.74 22.58 29.16
C GLY A 111 5.98 21.28 28.38
N THR A 112 4.92 20.51 28.12
CA THR A 112 4.97 19.26 27.37
C THR A 112 5.03 19.56 25.87
N PRO A 113 5.91 18.91 25.10
CA PRO A 113 5.98 19.10 23.65
C PRO A 113 4.68 18.65 22.98
N ARG A 114 4.23 19.43 21.99
CA ARG A 114 3.01 19.19 21.21
C ARG A 114 3.28 19.00 19.73
N ALA A 115 4.26 19.74 19.21
CA ALA A 115 4.73 19.60 17.85
C ALA A 115 6.22 19.93 17.78
N GLY A 116 6.94 19.25 16.90
CA GLY A 116 8.35 19.49 16.64
C GLY A 116 8.67 19.42 15.15
N LEU A 117 9.48 20.35 14.67
CA LEU A 117 10.11 20.33 13.35
C LEU A 117 11.62 20.25 13.55
N ALA A 118 12.30 19.35 12.83
CA ALA A 118 13.74 19.23 12.89
C ALA A 118 14.32 18.83 11.53
N VAL A 119 15.62 19.07 11.34
CA VAL A 119 16.41 18.41 10.31
C VAL A 119 17.42 17.52 11.02
N THR A 120 17.28 16.21 10.84
CA THR A 120 18.14 15.18 11.43
C THR A 120 19.14 14.67 10.38
N ALA A 121 20.00 13.72 10.78
CA ALA A 121 20.90 13.03 9.85
C ALA A 121 20.16 12.28 8.73
N ASP A 122 18.94 11.80 9.00
CA ASP A 122 18.10 11.07 8.04
C ASP A 122 17.26 12.00 7.15
N GLY A 123 17.19 13.30 7.48
CA GLY A 123 16.46 14.31 6.73
C GLY A 123 15.48 15.11 7.57
N PRO A 124 14.52 15.82 6.94
CA PRO A 124 13.53 16.60 7.66
C PRO A 124 12.53 15.71 8.41
N TYR A 125 12.15 16.16 9.61
CA TYR A 125 11.30 15.46 10.55
C TYR A 125 10.22 16.40 11.12
N LEU A 126 8.98 15.93 11.15
CA LEU A 126 7.86 16.54 11.86
C LEU A 126 7.29 15.50 12.85
N SER A 127 6.98 15.93 14.07
CA SER A 127 6.30 15.10 15.06
C SER A 127 5.15 15.87 15.71
N LEU A 128 4.06 15.15 15.97
CA LEU A 128 2.92 15.61 16.78
C LEU A 128 2.78 14.68 17.99
N CYS A 129 2.69 15.27 19.17
CA CYS A 129 2.67 14.54 20.45
C CYS A 129 1.32 14.62 21.17
N ASP A 130 0.99 13.57 21.92
CA ASP A 130 -0.19 13.52 22.79
C ASP A 130 0.02 14.17 24.16
N ALA A 131 -1.00 14.13 25.03
CA ALA A 131 -1.06 14.76 26.35
C ALA A 131 0.18 14.48 27.23
N GLU A 132 0.75 13.28 27.10
CA GLU A 132 1.90 12.81 27.85
C GLU A 132 3.24 13.17 27.17
N GLY A 133 3.21 13.76 25.98
CA GLY A 133 4.39 14.15 25.19
C GLY A 133 4.90 13.05 24.25
N ASN A 134 4.16 11.96 24.11
CA ASN A 134 4.53 10.85 23.24
C ASN A 134 4.14 11.14 21.79
N PRO A 135 5.01 10.86 20.80
CA PRO A 135 4.67 10.98 19.39
C PRO A 135 3.46 10.11 19.01
N ARG A 136 2.48 10.70 18.29
CA ARG A 136 1.32 10.00 17.71
C ARG A 136 1.24 10.11 16.20
N ALA A 137 1.91 11.09 15.62
CA ALA A 137 2.09 11.19 14.18
C ALA A 137 3.48 11.73 13.87
N THR A 138 4.19 11.10 12.93
CA THR A 138 5.48 11.59 12.46
C THR A 138 5.54 11.60 10.94
N LEU A 139 6.07 12.66 10.35
CA LEU A 139 6.47 12.69 8.95
C LEU A 139 7.99 12.76 8.90
N ASN A 140 8.62 11.75 8.33
CA ASN A 140 10.07 11.61 8.30
C ASN A 140 10.55 11.15 6.91
N PHE A 141 11.87 11.05 6.76
CA PHE A 141 12.51 10.42 5.61
C PHE A 141 13.20 9.14 6.06
N THR A 142 12.96 8.07 5.32
CA THR A 142 13.69 6.80 5.43
C THR A 142 14.77 6.73 4.35
N ALA A 143 15.60 5.69 4.38
CA ALA A 143 16.57 5.42 3.32
C ALA A 143 15.94 5.22 1.92
N VAL A 144 14.64 4.90 1.84
CA VAL A 144 13.93 4.59 0.59
C VAL A 144 12.93 5.67 0.17
N GLY A 145 12.62 6.63 1.04
CA GLY A 145 11.73 7.75 0.74
C GLY A 145 10.96 8.30 1.94
N PRO A 146 10.07 9.29 1.72
CA PRO A 146 9.28 9.93 2.77
C PRO A 146 8.20 9.02 3.33
N GLU A 147 8.00 9.06 4.65
CA GLU A 147 7.02 8.24 5.37
C GLU A 147 6.21 9.07 6.37
N LEU A 148 4.89 8.90 6.36
CA LEU A 148 3.97 9.30 7.43
C LEU A 148 3.65 8.07 8.29
N LEU A 149 3.88 8.17 9.59
CA LEU A 149 3.60 7.11 10.56
C LEU A 149 2.59 7.61 11.61
N LEU A 150 1.54 6.83 11.86
CA LEU A 150 0.63 7.01 12.99
C LEU A 150 0.87 5.93 14.03
N LEU A 151 1.04 6.37 15.28
CA LEU A 151 1.42 5.54 16.42
C LEU A 151 0.27 5.43 17.43
N ASP A 152 0.11 4.27 18.04
CA ASP A 152 -0.78 4.08 19.20
C ASP A 152 -0.20 4.63 20.49
N ALA A 153 -0.89 4.40 21.62
CA ALA A 153 -0.52 4.83 22.96
C ALA A 153 0.88 4.33 23.41
N GLU A 154 1.22 3.11 23.03
CA GLU A 154 2.47 2.42 23.36
C GLU A 154 3.63 2.80 22.42
N GLY A 155 3.38 3.62 21.39
CA GLY A 155 4.37 4.02 20.40
C GLY A 155 4.55 3.01 19.26
N MET A 156 3.62 2.07 19.11
CA MET A 156 3.64 1.09 18.03
C MET A 156 2.93 1.65 16.77
N PRO A 157 3.48 1.40 15.57
CA PRO A 157 2.83 1.74 14.31
C PRO A 157 1.44 1.12 14.16
N ARG A 158 0.46 1.95 13.76
CA ARG A 158 -0.90 1.52 13.36
C ARG A 158 -1.21 1.78 11.91
N MET A 159 -0.64 2.85 11.36
CA MET A 159 -0.68 3.14 9.94
C MET A 159 0.66 3.72 9.49
N GLY A 160 1.16 3.26 8.35
CA GLY A 160 2.30 3.85 7.66
C GLY A 160 1.92 4.16 6.21
N ALA A 161 2.25 5.35 5.73
CA ALA A 161 2.15 5.74 4.33
C ALA A 161 3.54 6.11 3.82
N LEU A 162 4.11 5.25 2.97
CA LEU A 162 5.48 5.35 2.46
C LEU A 162 5.45 5.51 0.95
N VAL A 163 6.23 6.45 0.43
CA VAL A 163 6.48 6.58 -1.01
C VAL A 163 7.92 6.19 -1.28
N THR A 164 8.13 5.22 -2.16
CA THR A 164 9.44 4.77 -2.62
C THR A 164 9.67 5.19 -4.08
N HIS A 165 10.84 4.86 -4.63
CA HIS A 165 11.14 5.00 -6.06
C HIS A 165 10.15 4.22 -6.96
N ASP A 166 9.77 3.01 -6.56
CA ASP A 166 8.99 2.09 -7.41
C ASP A 166 7.49 2.06 -7.07
N ALA A 167 7.11 2.49 -5.85
CA ALA A 167 5.77 2.24 -5.35
C ALA A 167 5.33 3.19 -4.23
N SER A 168 4.02 3.39 -4.15
CA SER A 168 3.35 3.96 -2.99
C SER A 168 2.75 2.85 -2.11
N HIS A 169 2.96 2.93 -0.81
CA HIS A 169 2.52 1.95 0.17
C HIS A 169 1.61 2.60 1.21
N LEU A 170 0.51 1.93 1.55
CA LEU A 170 -0.30 2.20 2.73
C LEU A 170 -0.41 0.91 3.53
N THR A 171 0.16 0.88 4.73
CA THR A 171 0.19 -0.28 5.62
C THR A 171 -0.65 0.00 6.87
N LEU A 172 -1.48 -0.96 7.26
CA LEU A 172 -2.23 -0.96 8.51
C LEU A 172 -1.75 -2.11 9.39
N CYS A 173 -1.44 -1.82 10.66
CA CYS A 173 -0.88 -2.78 11.61
C CYS A 173 -1.84 -3.07 12.77
N ASN A 174 -1.71 -4.27 13.36
CA ASN A 174 -2.38 -4.63 14.61
C ASN A 174 -1.69 -3.99 15.84
N THR A 175 -2.11 -4.40 17.04
CA THR A 175 -1.57 -3.92 18.33
C THR A 175 -0.14 -4.35 18.64
N GLN A 176 0.39 -5.30 17.87
CA GLN A 176 1.76 -5.77 17.99
C GLN A 176 2.66 -5.16 16.91
N GLY A 177 2.13 -4.22 16.10
CA GLY A 177 2.85 -3.63 14.95
C GLY A 177 2.95 -4.55 13.73
N ILE A 178 2.26 -5.70 13.73
CA ILE A 178 2.26 -6.64 12.61
C ILE A 178 1.31 -6.13 11.51
N PRO A 179 1.76 -6.02 10.25
CA PRO A 179 0.91 -5.64 9.12
C PRO A 179 -0.30 -6.58 8.97
N ARG A 180 -1.50 -6.02 8.84
CA ARG A 180 -2.76 -6.74 8.59
C ARG A 180 -3.37 -6.43 7.24
N ALA A 181 -3.10 -5.24 6.71
CA ALA A 181 -3.43 -4.89 5.34
C ALA A 181 -2.34 -3.98 4.76
N THR A 182 -1.99 -4.20 3.50
CA THR A 182 -1.10 -3.31 2.75
C THR A 182 -1.69 -3.07 1.37
N LEU A 183 -1.88 -1.81 1.01
CA LEU A 183 -2.13 -1.39 -0.36
C LEU A 183 -0.80 -0.93 -0.97
N VAL A 184 -0.40 -1.52 -2.07
CA VAL A 184 0.76 -1.12 -2.87
C VAL A 184 0.27 -0.65 -4.22
N VAL A 185 0.80 0.45 -4.74
CA VAL A 185 0.55 0.92 -6.10
C VAL A 185 1.89 1.16 -6.77
N ASN A 186 2.16 0.45 -7.86
CA ASN A 186 3.37 0.54 -8.68
C ASN A 186 3.01 0.58 -10.18
N ASP A 187 4.01 0.48 -11.05
CA ASP A 187 3.83 0.47 -12.52
C ASP A 187 3.04 -0.74 -13.05
N GLU A 188 2.98 -1.86 -12.31
CA GLU A 188 2.17 -3.03 -12.69
C GLU A 188 0.69 -2.82 -12.33
N GLY A 189 0.42 -2.05 -11.27
CA GLY A 189 -0.91 -1.65 -10.84
C GLY A 189 -1.11 -1.71 -9.32
N PRO A 190 -2.36 -1.57 -8.84
CA PRO A 190 -2.68 -1.68 -7.42
C PRO A 190 -2.75 -3.14 -6.93
N ASP A 191 -2.18 -3.38 -5.76
CA ASP A 191 -2.17 -4.66 -5.04
C ASP A 191 -2.58 -4.45 -3.57
N LEU A 192 -3.77 -4.94 -3.19
CA LEU A 192 -4.23 -4.99 -1.81
C LEU A 192 -3.98 -6.37 -1.22
N ARG A 193 -3.14 -6.44 -0.18
CA ARG A 193 -2.77 -7.67 0.54
C ARG A 193 -3.36 -7.64 1.94
N MET A 194 -3.92 -8.76 2.38
CA MET A 194 -4.42 -8.95 3.75
C MET A 194 -3.71 -10.13 4.41
N PHE A 195 -3.32 -9.95 5.67
CA PHE A 195 -2.49 -10.90 6.41
C PHE A 195 -3.22 -11.44 7.66
N ASP A 196 -2.83 -12.63 8.12
CA ASP A 196 -3.26 -13.21 9.40
C ASP A 196 -2.45 -12.67 10.60
N GLU A 197 -2.65 -13.25 11.79
CA GLU A 197 -1.95 -12.85 13.03
C GLU A 197 -0.45 -13.15 13.02
N GLU A 198 -0.03 -14.12 12.21
CA GLU A 198 1.38 -14.51 12.05
C GLU A 198 2.06 -13.70 10.92
N GLY A 199 1.35 -12.75 10.30
CA GLY A 199 1.85 -11.94 9.19
C GLY A 199 1.82 -12.66 7.84
N LYS A 200 1.07 -13.76 7.72
CA LYS A 200 0.98 -14.55 6.50
C LYS A 200 -0.18 -14.08 5.63
N ARG A 201 0.06 -13.96 4.31
CA ARG A 201 -0.97 -13.53 3.36
C ARG A 201 -2.14 -14.52 3.35
N ARG A 202 -3.36 -13.99 3.50
CA ARG A 202 -4.63 -14.74 3.44
C ARG A 202 -5.52 -14.34 2.29
N ALA A 203 -5.38 -13.11 1.82
CA ALA A 203 -6.07 -12.66 0.63
C ALA A 203 -5.23 -11.62 -0.11
N GLY A 204 -5.36 -11.59 -1.43
CA GLY A 204 -4.73 -10.60 -2.30
C GLY A 204 -5.72 -10.18 -3.38
N MET A 205 -5.78 -8.88 -3.68
CA MET A 205 -6.54 -8.34 -4.79
C MET A 205 -5.61 -7.48 -5.64
N PHE A 206 -5.42 -7.89 -6.89
CA PHE A 206 -4.45 -7.31 -7.82
C PHE A 206 -5.14 -6.92 -9.12
N VAL A 207 -4.77 -5.77 -9.66
CA VAL A 207 -5.18 -5.33 -11.00
C VAL A 207 -3.93 -5.01 -11.80
N SER A 208 -3.79 -5.60 -12.99
CA SER A 208 -2.72 -5.32 -13.94
C SER A 208 -3.23 -5.24 -15.38
N ALA A 209 -2.29 -5.11 -16.31
CA ALA A 209 -2.55 -5.20 -17.74
C ALA A 209 -3.20 -6.53 -18.16
N ASP A 210 -2.93 -7.63 -17.45
CA ASP A 210 -3.45 -8.96 -17.78
C ASP A 210 -4.86 -9.22 -17.21
N GLY A 211 -5.34 -8.35 -16.33
CA GLY A 211 -6.67 -8.46 -15.73
C GLY A 211 -6.72 -8.15 -14.25
N SER A 212 -7.82 -8.57 -13.62
CA SER A 212 -8.09 -8.39 -12.19
C SER A 212 -8.23 -9.74 -11.51
N ILE A 213 -7.57 -9.91 -10.35
CA ILE A 213 -7.53 -11.16 -9.61
C ILE A 213 -7.86 -10.90 -8.13
N LEU A 214 -8.65 -11.80 -7.53
CA LEU A 214 -8.83 -11.95 -6.09
C LEU A 214 -8.44 -13.39 -5.71
N ASP A 215 -7.41 -13.51 -4.89
CA ASP A 215 -6.91 -14.79 -4.38
C ASP A 215 -7.18 -14.95 -2.89
N LEU A 216 -7.50 -16.18 -2.47
CA LEU A 216 -7.68 -16.58 -1.08
C LEU A 216 -6.73 -17.74 -0.76
N TYR A 217 -5.99 -17.61 0.34
CA TYR A 217 -4.95 -18.54 0.76
C TYR A 217 -5.32 -19.22 2.09
N ASP A 218 -4.88 -20.46 2.28
CA ASP A 218 -5.03 -21.18 3.55
C ASP A 218 -3.96 -20.81 4.60
N ALA A 219 -3.97 -21.54 5.74
CA ALA A 219 -2.98 -21.48 6.81
C ALA A 219 -1.56 -21.82 6.36
N GLN A 220 -1.41 -22.67 5.34
CA GLN A 220 -0.16 -23.12 4.76
C GLN A 220 0.37 -22.14 3.70
N GLY A 221 -0.44 -21.16 3.29
CA GLY A 221 -0.09 -20.11 2.34
C GLY A 221 -0.34 -20.52 0.90
N GLU A 222 -1.07 -21.61 0.72
CA GLU A 222 -1.40 -22.19 -0.56
C GLU A 222 -2.72 -21.60 -1.08
N LEU A 223 -2.80 -21.37 -2.38
CA LEU A 223 -3.97 -20.79 -3.03
C LEU A 223 -5.14 -21.79 -2.98
N ARG A 224 -6.23 -21.43 -2.30
CA ARG A 224 -7.45 -22.26 -2.17
C ARG A 224 -8.54 -21.86 -3.15
N ALA A 225 -8.69 -20.56 -3.39
CA ALA A 225 -9.70 -20.04 -4.27
C ALA A 225 -9.19 -18.81 -5.00
N GLY A 226 -9.61 -18.67 -6.26
CA GLY A 226 -9.26 -17.53 -7.10
C GLY A 226 -10.49 -17.06 -7.88
N LEU A 227 -10.66 -15.75 -8.00
CA LEU A 227 -11.57 -15.11 -8.94
C LEU A 227 -10.72 -14.26 -9.87
N ALA A 228 -10.86 -14.45 -11.17
CA ALA A 228 -10.09 -13.71 -12.16
C ALA A 228 -10.96 -13.23 -13.31
N VAL A 229 -10.68 -12.05 -13.81
CA VAL A 229 -11.20 -11.53 -15.08
C VAL A 229 -10.01 -11.09 -15.91
N THR A 230 -9.79 -11.74 -17.04
CA THR A 230 -8.74 -11.43 -18.01
C THR A 230 -9.37 -11.11 -19.37
N ASP A 231 -8.53 -10.77 -20.35
CA ASP A 231 -8.97 -10.60 -21.74
C ASP A 231 -9.52 -11.90 -22.36
N GLU A 232 -9.16 -13.05 -21.80
CA GLU A 232 -9.55 -14.37 -22.32
C GLU A 232 -10.75 -14.98 -21.60
N ALA A 233 -10.92 -14.71 -20.30
CA ALA A 233 -11.88 -15.42 -19.48
C ALA A 233 -12.29 -14.69 -18.19
N ALA A 234 -13.52 -14.94 -17.75
CA ALA A 234 -13.90 -14.80 -16.34
C ALA A 234 -13.85 -16.18 -15.67
N ILE A 235 -13.17 -16.28 -14.53
CA ILE A 235 -12.82 -17.54 -13.88
C ILE A 235 -13.15 -17.48 -12.38
N VAL A 236 -13.75 -18.54 -11.87
CA VAL A 236 -13.74 -18.88 -10.44
C VAL A 236 -13.11 -20.26 -10.31
N SER A 237 -12.07 -20.41 -9.49
CA SER A 237 -11.39 -21.68 -9.26
C SER A 237 -11.31 -22.06 -7.80
N LEU A 238 -11.41 -23.35 -7.51
CA LEU A 238 -11.16 -23.95 -6.19
C LEU A 238 -10.07 -25.01 -6.31
N ASN A 239 -9.10 -24.98 -5.40
CA ASN A 239 -7.93 -25.86 -5.41
C ASN A 239 -7.88 -26.74 -4.15
N ASP A 240 -7.36 -27.97 -4.28
CA ASP A 240 -7.09 -28.90 -3.17
C ASP A 240 -5.78 -28.58 -2.44
N GLU A 241 -5.55 -29.18 -1.27
CA GLU A 241 -4.38 -28.92 -0.40
C GLU A 241 -3.03 -28.92 -1.14
N ALA A 242 -2.87 -29.74 -2.18
CA ALA A 242 -1.65 -29.79 -3.00
C ALA A 242 -1.51 -28.66 -4.04
N GLY A 243 -2.49 -27.75 -4.11
CA GLY A 243 -2.55 -26.62 -5.04
C GLY A 243 -3.23 -26.95 -6.37
N ASN A 244 -3.77 -28.17 -6.55
CA ASN A 244 -4.38 -28.58 -7.81
C ASN A 244 -5.82 -28.09 -7.92
N ARG A 245 -6.20 -27.54 -9.07
CA ARG A 245 -7.58 -27.12 -9.33
C ARG A 245 -8.51 -28.34 -9.30
N ARG A 246 -9.58 -28.27 -8.49
CA ARG A 246 -10.61 -29.32 -8.37
C ARG A 246 -11.94 -28.94 -8.99
N ALA A 247 -12.24 -27.64 -8.99
CA ALA A 247 -13.41 -27.12 -9.65
C ALA A 247 -13.06 -25.78 -10.32
N GLY A 248 -13.69 -25.51 -11.45
CA GLY A 248 -13.64 -24.19 -12.05
C GLY A 248 -14.90 -23.84 -12.80
N LEU A 249 -15.39 -22.62 -12.59
CA LEU A 249 -16.41 -21.98 -13.42
C LEU A 249 -15.70 -21.02 -14.36
N PHE A 250 -15.92 -21.18 -15.66
CA PHE A 250 -15.25 -20.42 -16.70
C PHE A 250 -16.29 -19.82 -17.63
N VAL A 251 -16.09 -18.57 -18.02
CA VAL A 251 -16.79 -17.94 -19.15
C VAL A 251 -15.71 -17.52 -20.14
N THR A 252 -15.69 -18.18 -21.29
CA THR A 252 -14.69 -17.98 -22.36
C THR A 252 -15.37 -17.67 -23.69
N ALA A 253 -14.59 -17.43 -24.75
CA ALA A 253 -15.11 -17.31 -26.11
C ALA A 253 -15.96 -18.52 -26.56
N ASP A 254 -15.63 -19.73 -26.07
CA ASP A 254 -16.37 -20.96 -26.34
C ASP A 254 -17.68 -21.11 -25.53
N GLY A 255 -18.00 -20.14 -24.69
CA GLY A 255 -19.16 -20.15 -23.80
C GLY A 255 -18.85 -20.52 -22.34
N PRO A 256 -19.89 -20.55 -21.48
CA PRO A 256 -19.75 -20.86 -20.06
C PRO A 256 -19.60 -22.37 -19.81
N ARG A 257 -18.74 -22.74 -18.85
CA ARG A 257 -18.59 -24.12 -18.38
C ARG A 257 -18.25 -24.22 -16.89
N LEU A 258 -18.69 -25.30 -16.26
CA LEU A 258 -18.26 -25.80 -14.95
C LEU A 258 -17.52 -27.12 -15.15
N ASP A 259 -16.24 -27.14 -14.80
CA ASP A 259 -15.39 -28.33 -14.86
C ASP A 259 -15.06 -28.83 -13.44
N LEU A 260 -15.15 -30.14 -13.24
CA LEU A 260 -14.63 -30.85 -12.07
C LEU A 260 -13.46 -31.74 -12.48
N PHE A 261 -12.35 -31.61 -11.76
CA PHE A 261 -11.08 -32.28 -12.09
C PHE A 261 -10.77 -33.40 -11.10
N ASP A 262 -9.98 -34.40 -11.51
CA ASP A 262 -9.35 -35.39 -10.63
C ASP A 262 -8.02 -34.89 -10.04
N ALA A 263 -7.27 -35.76 -9.36
CA ALA A 263 -6.02 -35.40 -8.66
C ALA A 263 -4.88 -35.12 -9.65
N GLU A 264 -4.97 -35.68 -10.85
CA GLU A 264 -4.04 -35.50 -11.96
C GLU A 264 -4.39 -34.29 -12.83
N GLY A 265 -5.41 -33.52 -12.43
CA GLY A 265 -5.87 -32.31 -13.13
C GLY A 265 -6.70 -32.59 -14.37
N GLN A 266 -7.20 -33.83 -14.55
CA GLN A 266 -8.00 -34.21 -15.70
C GLN A 266 -9.50 -33.97 -15.44
N PRO A 267 -10.25 -33.40 -16.40
CA PRO A 267 -11.68 -33.13 -16.22
C PRO A 267 -12.48 -34.45 -16.20
N ARG A 268 -13.24 -34.69 -15.12
CA ARG A 268 -14.11 -35.86 -14.92
C ARG A 268 -15.58 -35.55 -15.15
N ALA A 269 -16.00 -34.32 -14.88
CA ALA A 269 -17.34 -33.86 -15.21
C ALA A 269 -17.26 -32.44 -15.80
N ARG A 270 -18.06 -32.18 -16.83
CA ARG A 270 -18.15 -30.88 -17.49
C ARG A 270 -19.60 -30.55 -17.80
N LEU A 271 -20.12 -29.50 -17.18
CA LEU A 271 -21.39 -28.87 -17.57
C LEU A 271 -21.05 -27.65 -18.41
N ARG A 272 -21.53 -27.57 -19.65
CA ARG A 272 -21.18 -26.49 -20.58
C ARG A 272 -22.38 -26.07 -21.42
N VAL A 273 -22.33 -24.85 -21.93
CA VAL A 273 -23.19 -24.40 -23.04
C VAL A 273 -22.29 -24.21 -24.26
N ILE A 274 -22.55 -24.98 -25.31
CA ILE A 274 -21.87 -24.90 -26.61
C ILE A 274 -22.83 -24.41 -27.69
N ALA A 275 -22.34 -24.23 -28.92
CA ALA A 275 -23.15 -23.76 -30.04
C ALA A 275 -24.37 -24.66 -30.30
N GLU A 276 -24.22 -25.96 -30.10
CA GLU A 276 -25.27 -26.96 -30.27
C GLU A 276 -26.28 -26.96 -29.11
N GLY A 277 -25.96 -26.34 -27.97
CA GLY A 277 -26.83 -26.27 -26.78
C GLY A 277 -26.14 -26.70 -25.48
N PRO A 278 -26.88 -26.85 -24.37
CA PRO A 278 -26.34 -27.26 -23.08
C PRO A 278 -25.98 -28.75 -23.06
N ALA A 279 -24.85 -29.10 -22.44
CA ALA A 279 -24.40 -30.47 -22.29
C ALA A 279 -23.71 -30.74 -20.94
N LEU A 280 -23.91 -31.94 -20.40
CA LEU A 280 -23.17 -32.54 -19.30
C LEU A 280 -22.41 -33.76 -19.80
N TYR A 281 -21.09 -33.78 -19.61
CA TYR A 281 -20.24 -34.93 -19.95
C TYR A 281 -19.51 -35.47 -18.74
N LEU A 282 -19.46 -36.79 -18.66
CA LEU A 282 -18.69 -37.54 -17.67
C LEU A 282 -17.59 -38.33 -18.37
N ASN A 283 -16.34 -38.11 -17.96
CA ASN A 283 -15.17 -38.73 -18.57
C ASN A 283 -14.53 -39.75 -17.62
N ASP A 284 -13.94 -40.81 -18.18
CA ASP A 284 -13.11 -41.75 -17.42
C ASP A 284 -11.71 -41.19 -17.12
N VAL A 285 -10.89 -41.98 -16.42
CA VAL A 285 -9.52 -41.64 -16.01
C VAL A 285 -8.62 -41.23 -17.19
N GLU A 286 -8.85 -41.78 -18.39
CA GLU A 286 -8.10 -41.48 -19.61
C GLU A 286 -8.64 -40.24 -20.36
N GLY A 287 -9.71 -39.61 -19.86
CA GLY A 287 -10.35 -38.45 -20.48
C GLY A 287 -11.36 -38.80 -21.58
N LYS A 288 -11.75 -40.06 -21.72
CA LYS A 288 -12.76 -40.47 -22.72
C LYS A 288 -14.17 -40.33 -22.15
N LEU A 289 -15.10 -39.81 -22.96
CA LEU A 289 -16.51 -39.63 -22.63
C LEU A 289 -17.18 -40.98 -22.30
N ARG A 290 -17.71 -41.19 -21.09
CA ARG A 290 -18.47 -42.40 -20.69
C ARG A 290 -19.97 -42.20 -20.68
N ALA A 291 -20.40 -41.02 -20.30
CA ALA A 291 -21.81 -40.66 -20.34
C ALA A 291 -21.96 -39.20 -20.74
N GLY A 292 -22.93 -38.91 -21.59
CA GLY A 292 -23.30 -37.56 -21.97
C GLY A 292 -24.81 -37.37 -21.90
N VAL A 293 -25.23 -36.18 -21.46
CA VAL A 293 -26.61 -35.70 -21.64
C VAL A 293 -26.50 -34.35 -22.32
N ALA A 294 -27.18 -34.16 -23.43
CA ALA A 294 -27.15 -32.91 -24.18
C ALA A 294 -28.54 -32.56 -24.69
N VAL A 295 -28.78 -31.27 -24.92
CA VAL A 295 -29.88 -30.79 -25.77
C VAL A 295 -29.23 -30.19 -27.00
N THR A 296 -29.45 -30.80 -28.16
CA THR A 296 -28.92 -30.35 -29.45
C THR A 296 -30.03 -29.71 -30.29
N ASP A 297 -29.68 -29.20 -31.46
CA ASP A 297 -30.65 -28.75 -32.47
C ASP A 297 -31.58 -29.88 -32.95
N GLU A 298 -31.16 -31.14 -32.85
CA GLU A 298 -31.98 -32.32 -33.18
C GLU A 298 -32.87 -32.74 -32.02
N GLY A 299 -32.56 -32.33 -30.78
CA GLY A 299 -33.34 -32.60 -29.58
C GLY A 299 -32.49 -33.11 -28.41
N PRO A 300 -33.12 -33.56 -27.30
CA PRO A 300 -32.41 -34.10 -26.16
C PRO A 300 -31.82 -35.49 -26.46
N ASP A 301 -30.60 -35.73 -26.00
CA ASP A 301 -29.87 -36.99 -26.12
C ASP A 301 -29.24 -37.40 -24.77
N LEU A 302 -29.26 -38.70 -24.49
CA LEU A 302 -28.47 -39.37 -23.46
C LEU A 302 -27.67 -40.50 -24.10
N ARG A 303 -26.35 -40.41 -24.00
CA ARG A 303 -25.42 -41.37 -24.60
C ARG A 303 -24.53 -42.03 -23.55
N LEU A 304 -24.35 -43.34 -23.66
CA LEU A 304 -23.37 -44.12 -22.91
C LEU A 304 -22.33 -44.72 -23.86
N CYS A 305 -21.05 -44.60 -23.54
CA CYS A 305 -19.95 -45.10 -24.37
C CYS A 305 -19.10 -46.17 -23.66
N ASP A 306 -18.52 -47.09 -24.43
CA ASP A 306 -17.57 -48.09 -23.93
C ASP A 306 -16.15 -47.54 -23.73
N ALA A 307 -15.23 -48.36 -23.20
CA ALA A 307 -13.83 -48.00 -22.96
C ALA A 307 -13.09 -47.39 -24.18
N ALA A 308 -13.49 -47.72 -25.41
CA ALA A 308 -12.88 -47.18 -26.63
C ALA A 308 -13.38 -45.77 -27.00
N GLY A 309 -14.49 -45.32 -26.43
CA GLY A 309 -15.13 -44.05 -26.85
C GLY A 309 -16.40 -44.26 -27.66
N CYS A 310 -16.73 -45.50 -28.00
CA CYS A 310 -17.78 -45.79 -28.95
C CYS A 310 -19.16 -45.82 -28.24
N PRO A 311 -20.19 -45.12 -28.76
CA PRO A 311 -21.54 -45.09 -28.17
C PRO A 311 -22.13 -46.50 -28.14
N ARG A 312 -22.60 -47.03 -27.00
CA ARG A 312 -23.21 -48.37 -26.87
C ARG A 312 -24.71 -48.33 -26.61
N ALA A 313 -25.17 -47.27 -25.95
CA ALA A 313 -26.58 -47.02 -25.73
C ALA A 313 -26.86 -45.52 -25.92
N GLU A 314 -27.94 -45.21 -26.61
CA GLU A 314 -28.36 -43.84 -26.90
C GLU A 314 -29.87 -43.73 -26.75
N LEU A 315 -30.33 -42.71 -26.03
CA LEU A 315 -31.73 -42.33 -25.88
C LEU A 315 -31.88 -40.91 -26.41
N SER A 316 -32.49 -40.75 -27.57
CA SER A 316 -32.71 -39.47 -28.22
C SER A 316 -34.20 -39.21 -28.44
N VAL A 317 -34.55 -37.93 -28.61
CA VAL A 317 -35.87 -37.52 -29.10
C VAL A 317 -35.65 -36.55 -30.25
N ASP A 318 -36.05 -36.95 -31.45
CA ASP A 318 -35.93 -36.14 -32.66
C ASP A 318 -37.32 -35.76 -33.24
N ASP A 319 -37.35 -35.27 -34.48
CA ASP A 319 -38.58 -34.90 -35.18
C ASP A 319 -39.47 -36.10 -35.59
N GLN A 320 -38.92 -37.32 -35.54
CA GLN A 320 -39.64 -38.58 -35.78
C GLN A 320 -40.18 -39.17 -34.48
N GLY A 321 -39.56 -38.88 -33.34
CA GLY A 321 -40.02 -39.24 -32.00
C GLY A 321 -38.89 -39.75 -31.09
N PRO A 322 -39.22 -40.38 -29.95
CA PRO A 322 -38.22 -40.96 -29.06
C PRO A 322 -37.62 -42.24 -29.65
N ILE A 323 -36.29 -42.38 -29.58
CA ILE A 323 -35.52 -43.53 -30.05
C ILE A 323 -34.58 -43.99 -28.94
N PHE A 324 -34.54 -45.29 -28.67
CA PHE A 324 -33.52 -45.94 -27.87
C PHE A 324 -32.76 -46.96 -28.71
N SER A 325 -31.46 -46.74 -28.92
CA SER A 325 -30.61 -47.59 -29.74
C SER A 325 -29.50 -48.25 -28.94
N LEU A 326 -29.16 -49.49 -29.32
CA LEU A 326 -28.02 -50.25 -28.80
C LEU A 326 -27.11 -50.64 -29.97
N THR A 327 -25.82 -50.36 -29.84
CA THR A 327 -24.82 -50.71 -30.87
C THR A 327 -23.69 -51.58 -30.31
N ASP A 328 -23.04 -52.34 -31.19
CA ASP A 328 -21.87 -53.15 -30.82
C ASP A 328 -20.56 -52.37 -30.88
N GLU A 329 -19.46 -53.03 -30.51
CA GLU A 329 -18.07 -52.53 -30.54
C GLU A 329 -17.69 -51.75 -31.81
N GLN A 330 -18.21 -52.15 -32.97
CA GLN A 330 -17.92 -51.54 -34.27
C GLN A 330 -18.88 -50.40 -34.65
N GLY A 331 -19.86 -50.09 -33.79
CA GLY A 331 -20.87 -49.06 -34.01
C GLY A 331 -22.09 -49.54 -34.79
N ASN A 332 -22.23 -50.85 -35.03
CA ASN A 332 -23.37 -51.38 -35.75
C ASN A 332 -24.59 -51.48 -34.83
N LEU A 333 -25.76 -51.04 -35.32
CA LEU A 333 -27.04 -51.23 -34.63
C LEU A 333 -27.31 -52.71 -34.34
N ARG A 334 -27.72 -53.00 -33.11
CA ARG A 334 -28.08 -54.34 -32.61
C ARG A 334 -29.53 -54.40 -32.16
N ALA A 335 -30.01 -53.36 -31.49
CA ALA A 335 -31.41 -53.19 -31.12
C ALA A 335 -31.82 -51.73 -31.20
N GLU A 336 -33.07 -51.47 -31.55
CA GLU A 336 -33.67 -50.14 -31.58
C GLU A 336 -35.12 -50.25 -31.13
N MET A 337 -35.54 -49.35 -30.25
CA MET A 337 -36.93 -49.16 -29.84
C MET A 337 -37.31 -47.72 -30.13
N ALA A 338 -38.32 -47.50 -30.96
CA ALA A 338 -38.73 -46.17 -31.38
C ALA A 338 -40.25 -45.99 -31.28
N VAL A 339 -40.71 -44.75 -31.06
CA VAL A 339 -42.11 -44.37 -31.30
C VAL A 339 -42.11 -43.37 -32.43
N THR A 340 -42.47 -43.84 -33.62
CA THR A 340 -42.48 -43.03 -34.85
C THR A 340 -43.88 -42.47 -35.12
N GLN A 341 -44.00 -41.63 -36.15
CA GLN A 341 -45.31 -41.18 -36.66
C GLN A 341 -46.20 -42.34 -37.15
N GLU A 342 -45.63 -43.49 -37.48
CA GLU A 342 -46.37 -44.69 -37.91
C GLU A 342 -46.77 -45.60 -36.73
N GLY A 343 -46.23 -45.36 -35.54
CA GLY A 343 -46.47 -46.15 -34.32
C GLY A 343 -45.18 -46.59 -33.61
N PRO A 344 -45.31 -47.33 -32.49
CA PRO A 344 -44.17 -47.99 -31.87
C PRO A 344 -43.51 -49.02 -32.80
N ASP A 345 -42.20 -49.20 -32.68
CA ASP A 345 -41.43 -50.25 -33.35
C ASP A 345 -40.28 -50.74 -32.45
N LEU A 346 -40.01 -52.05 -32.51
CA LEU A 346 -38.85 -52.70 -31.91
C LEU A 346 -38.13 -53.52 -32.97
N ARG A 347 -36.88 -53.15 -33.26
CA ARG A 347 -36.04 -53.76 -34.29
C ARG A 347 -34.82 -54.42 -33.67
N LEU A 348 -34.53 -55.66 -34.08
CA LEU A 348 -33.29 -56.38 -33.77
C LEU A 348 -32.49 -56.65 -35.05
N CYS A 349 -31.18 -56.41 -35.00
CA CYS A 349 -30.29 -56.52 -36.16
C CYS A 349 -29.21 -57.59 -35.99
N ASN A 350 -28.86 -58.29 -37.08
CA ASN A 350 -27.71 -59.18 -37.10
C ASN A 350 -26.38 -58.43 -37.18
N ALA A 351 -25.27 -59.18 -37.09
CA ALA A 351 -23.89 -58.67 -37.17
C ALA A 351 -23.60 -57.65 -38.31
N LYS A 352 -24.35 -57.66 -39.41
CA LYS A 352 -24.19 -56.74 -40.56
C LYS A 352 -25.12 -55.52 -40.52
N GLY A 353 -25.84 -55.29 -39.40
CA GLY A 353 -26.82 -54.21 -39.23
C GLY A 353 -28.17 -54.47 -39.91
N LYS A 354 -28.37 -55.68 -40.47
CA LYS A 354 -29.62 -56.02 -41.16
C LYS A 354 -30.69 -56.47 -40.15
N PRO A 355 -31.94 -55.96 -40.22
CA PRO A 355 -33.03 -56.44 -39.38
C PRO A 355 -33.20 -57.96 -39.52
N ILE A 356 -33.31 -58.64 -38.38
CA ILE A 356 -33.69 -60.07 -38.28
C ILE A 356 -35.04 -60.26 -37.60
N TRP A 357 -35.49 -59.27 -36.84
CA TRP A 357 -36.82 -59.25 -36.22
C TRP A 357 -37.27 -57.79 -36.07
N THR A 358 -38.53 -57.54 -36.33
CA THR A 358 -39.20 -56.24 -36.23
C THR A 358 -40.62 -56.51 -35.72
N ALA A 359 -41.09 -55.73 -34.76
CA ALA A 359 -42.48 -55.78 -34.30
C ALA A 359 -42.97 -54.38 -33.92
N PRO A 360 -44.22 -54.04 -34.29
CA PRO A 360 -44.85 -52.81 -33.84
C PRO A 360 -45.16 -52.82 -32.34
#